data_AF-A0A7C7CY80-F1
#
_entry.id   AF-A0A7C7CY80-F1
#
_cell.length_a   1.000
_cell.length_b   1.000
_cell.length_c   1.000
_cell.angle_alpha   90.00
_cell.angle_beta   90.00
_cell.angle_gamma   90.00
#
_symmetry.space_group_name_H-M   'P 1'
#
loop_
_entity.id
_entity.type
_entity.pdbx_description
1 polymer ?
#
loop_
_entity_poly.entity_id
_entity_poly.type
_entity_poly.pdbx_seq_one_letter_code
_entity_poly.pdbx_strand_id
1 'polypeptide(L)'
;RWSAEPEELLYKNAPPGIKFALGENVKQSNWGDDHTTRYPQTRMGVDQIIRDAFIAARKYQLEWAEYKSGKSGVLRRIPPQRDLELEALVEILDGKRLVHCHSYRQDEILMMVRIAEDFGFRIATFQHVLEGYKVAEILAEHGAGASTFTDWWAYKYEVMEAIPYNGALMQEIGVVTSYNSDSSELARRMNTEAAKAVKYGGLSQEEALKMVTLNPAIQLGIDEWVGSLEKGKDADFVIWSDNPLSTYAVCEHTWIDGKEYFNIVKDRQRRKEMERERNLLIQKILSSSEAEK
;
A
#
# COMPACT_ATOMS: atom_id res chain seq x y z
N ARG A 1 15.31 -4.33 -7.62
CA ARG A 1 16.42 -4.85 -8.46
C ARG A 1 17.52 -5.35 -7.53
N TRP A 2 17.80 -6.65 -7.44
CA TRP A 2 18.88 -7.17 -6.58
C TRP A 2 20.21 -6.49 -6.93
N SER A 3 20.96 -6.09 -5.89
CA SER A 3 22.24 -5.36 -5.99
C SER A 3 22.15 -3.89 -6.46
N ALA A 4 20.95 -3.32 -6.54
CA ALA A 4 20.77 -1.90 -6.83
C ALA A 4 20.79 -1.06 -5.53
N GLU A 5 21.28 0.18 -5.63
CA GLU A 5 21.22 1.13 -4.51
C GLU A 5 19.78 1.52 -4.18
N PRO A 6 19.46 1.93 -2.94
CA PRO A 6 18.09 2.31 -2.55
C PRO A 6 17.44 3.33 -3.48
N GLU A 7 18.20 4.32 -3.97
CA GLU A 7 17.74 5.34 -4.91
C GLU A 7 17.34 4.76 -6.27
N GLU A 8 17.95 3.65 -6.67
CA GLU A 8 17.64 2.93 -7.92
C GLU A 8 16.42 2.00 -7.77
N LEU A 9 15.96 1.75 -6.54
CA LEU A 9 14.73 1.01 -6.26
C LEU A 9 13.49 1.90 -6.34
N LEU A 10 13.65 3.22 -6.34
CA LEU A 10 12.55 4.16 -6.49
C LEU A 10 11.97 4.09 -7.91
N TYR A 11 10.65 3.95 -7.98
CA TYR A 11 9.94 4.03 -9.24
C TYR A 11 9.83 5.50 -9.68
N LYS A 12 10.74 5.94 -10.54
CA LYS A 12 10.96 7.37 -10.86
C LYS A 12 9.71 8.09 -11.38
N ASN A 13 8.84 7.39 -12.08
CA ASN A 13 7.64 7.96 -12.69
C ASN A 13 6.41 7.84 -11.77
N ALA A 14 6.52 7.16 -10.63
CA ALA A 14 5.39 7.01 -9.73
C ALA A 14 5.07 8.35 -9.06
N PRO A 15 3.79 8.73 -8.97
CA PRO A 15 3.40 9.89 -8.19
C PRO A 15 3.78 9.66 -6.71
N PRO A 16 4.21 10.71 -5.98
CA PRO A 16 4.53 10.56 -4.58
C PRO A 16 3.27 10.19 -3.79
N GLY A 17 3.38 9.16 -2.95
CA GLY A 17 2.33 8.73 -2.03
C GLY A 17 2.57 9.22 -0.59
N ILE A 18 1.52 9.21 0.23
CA ILE A 18 1.61 9.37 1.68
C ILE A 18 0.66 8.42 2.40
N LYS A 19 1.15 7.84 3.49
CA LYS A 19 0.39 6.90 4.31
C LYS A 19 -0.35 7.65 5.41
N PHE A 20 -1.67 7.48 5.42
CA PHE A 20 -2.55 7.87 6.52
C PHE A 20 -2.99 6.60 7.25
N ALA A 21 -3.38 6.73 8.51
CA ALA A 21 -3.94 5.63 9.27
C ALA A 21 -5.12 6.11 10.11
N LEU A 22 -6.11 5.23 10.23
CA LEU A 22 -7.29 5.35 11.08
C LEU A 22 -7.36 4.12 12.02
N GLY A 23 -8.38 4.04 12.85
CA GLY A 23 -8.69 2.84 13.60
C GLY A 23 -8.05 2.74 14.98
N GLU A 24 -8.13 1.53 15.51
CA GLU A 24 -7.58 1.17 16.83
C GLU A 24 -6.07 1.43 16.92
N ASN A 25 -5.35 1.22 15.82
CA ASN A 25 -3.90 1.41 15.75
C ASN A 25 -3.45 2.84 16.03
N VAL A 26 -4.24 3.84 15.61
CA VAL A 26 -3.86 5.25 15.79
C VAL A 26 -4.18 5.70 17.21
N LYS A 27 -5.38 5.35 17.70
CA LYS A 27 -5.84 5.76 19.01
C LYS A 27 -5.16 5.04 20.17
N GLN A 28 -4.74 3.79 19.97
CA GLN A 28 -4.02 2.95 20.95
C GLN A 28 -4.70 2.78 22.31
N SER A 29 -5.95 3.23 22.46
CA SER A 29 -6.66 3.27 23.74
C SER A 29 -6.97 1.89 24.33
N ASN A 30 -6.70 0.81 23.59
CA ASN A 30 -6.85 -0.58 24.00
C ASN A 30 -5.51 -1.30 24.22
N TRP A 31 -4.38 -0.57 24.28
CA TRP A 31 -3.04 -1.17 24.43
C TRP A 31 -2.56 -1.24 25.89
N GLY A 32 -3.41 -0.87 26.84
CA GLY A 32 -3.12 -0.89 28.28
C GLY A 32 -2.94 0.50 28.88
N ASP A 33 -2.74 0.53 30.20
CA ASP A 33 -2.79 1.76 31.00
C ASP A 33 -1.68 2.77 30.63
N ASP A 34 -0.54 2.28 30.15
CA ASP A 34 0.61 3.09 29.72
C ASP A 34 0.36 3.89 28.43
N HIS A 35 -0.70 3.56 27.67
CA HIS A 35 -1.02 4.16 26.38
C HIS A 35 -2.16 5.18 26.43
N THR A 36 -2.47 5.73 27.60
CA THR A 36 -3.65 6.58 27.84
C THR A 36 -3.41 8.09 27.70
N THR A 37 -2.15 8.55 27.67
CA THR A 37 -1.78 9.98 27.71
C THR A 37 -1.59 10.62 26.34
N ARG A 38 -1.44 9.82 25.28
CA ARG A 38 -1.16 10.30 23.91
C ARG A 38 -2.43 10.72 23.20
N TYR A 39 -2.47 11.92 22.64
CA TYR A 39 -3.55 12.33 21.72
C TYR A 39 -3.28 11.83 20.28
N PRO A 40 -4.28 11.29 19.55
CA PRO A 40 -5.67 11.06 19.97
C PRO A 40 -5.88 9.71 20.67
N GLN A 41 -6.87 9.64 21.57
CA GLN A 41 -7.33 8.39 22.23
C GLN A 41 -8.70 7.90 21.71
N THR A 42 -9.33 8.65 20.82
CA THR A 42 -10.67 8.36 20.30
C THR A 42 -10.72 8.57 18.79
N ARG A 43 -11.68 7.95 18.11
CA ARG A 43 -11.92 8.19 16.66
C ARG A 43 -12.25 9.65 16.36
N MET A 44 -12.97 10.33 17.26
CA MET A 44 -13.23 11.77 17.16
C MET A 44 -11.93 12.59 17.23
N GLY A 45 -10.97 12.17 18.06
CA GLY A 45 -9.66 12.81 18.08
C GLY A 45 -8.85 12.56 16.80
N VAL A 46 -9.02 11.39 16.16
CA VAL A 46 -8.41 11.11 14.85
C VAL A 46 -9.00 11.99 13.75
N ASP A 47 -10.32 12.21 13.74
CA ASP A 47 -10.94 13.19 12.84
C ASP A 47 -10.35 14.60 13.07
N GLN A 48 -10.34 15.05 14.32
CA GLN A 48 -9.90 16.40 14.67
C GLN A 48 -8.43 16.65 14.34
N ILE A 49 -7.51 15.72 14.65
CA ILE A 49 -6.08 15.92 14.36
C ILE A 49 -5.80 16.05 12.86
N ILE A 50 -6.53 15.29 12.03
CA ILE A 50 -6.40 15.38 10.57
C ILE A 50 -6.96 16.73 10.09
N ARG A 51 -8.11 17.16 10.60
CA ARG A 51 -8.70 18.47 10.27
C ARG A 51 -7.79 19.63 10.66
N ASP A 52 -7.24 19.61 11.87
CA ASP A 52 -6.32 20.64 12.36
C ASP A 52 -5.07 20.73 11.47
N ALA A 53 -4.52 19.58 11.07
CA ALA A 53 -3.37 19.53 10.18
C ALA A 53 -3.67 20.16 8.80
N PHE A 54 -4.82 19.87 8.19
CA PHE A 54 -5.18 20.48 6.91
C PHE A 54 -5.60 21.95 7.02
N ILE A 55 -6.16 22.38 8.15
CA ILE A 55 -6.38 23.81 8.43
C ILE A 55 -5.04 24.55 8.50
N ALA A 56 -4.07 23.98 9.21
CA ALA A 56 -2.71 24.51 9.28
C ALA A 56 -2.05 24.55 7.89
N ALA A 57 -2.20 23.50 7.08
CA ALA A 57 -1.68 23.44 5.72
C ALA A 57 -2.30 24.52 4.81
N ARG A 58 -3.62 24.76 4.88
CA ARG A 58 -4.26 25.86 4.13
C ARG A 58 -3.75 27.23 4.57
N LYS A 59 -3.60 27.45 5.87
CA LYS A 59 -3.01 28.70 6.40
C LYS A 59 -1.59 28.89 5.88
N TYR A 60 -0.78 27.84 5.93
CA TYR A 60 0.59 27.83 5.39
C TYR A 60 0.62 28.16 3.89
N GLN A 61 -0.25 27.53 3.10
CA GLN A 61 -0.39 27.78 1.67
C GLN A 61 -0.75 29.25 1.38
N LEU A 62 -1.67 29.83 2.16
CA LEU A 62 -2.07 31.24 2.04
C LEU A 62 -0.93 32.19 2.37
N GLU A 63 -0.18 31.96 3.46
CA GLU A 63 0.98 32.77 3.84
C GLU A 63 2.05 32.80 2.74
N TRP A 64 2.34 31.64 2.13
CA TRP A 64 3.25 31.56 0.99
C TRP A 64 2.72 32.23 -0.27
N ALA A 65 1.41 32.11 -0.55
CA ALA A 65 0.79 32.77 -1.69
C ALA A 65 0.83 34.30 -1.55
N GLU A 66 0.55 34.82 -0.35
CA GLU A 66 0.63 36.25 -0.04
C GLU A 66 2.06 36.77 -0.20
N TYR A 67 3.05 36.05 0.33
CA TYR A 67 4.48 36.38 0.17
C TYR A 67 4.88 36.45 -1.31
N LYS A 68 4.53 35.42 -2.11
CA LYS A 68 4.82 35.37 -3.55
C LYS A 68 4.11 36.46 -4.35
N SER A 69 2.92 36.87 -3.94
CA SER A 69 2.13 37.90 -4.65
C SER A 69 2.69 39.33 -4.51
N GLY A 70 3.54 39.59 -3.51
CA GLY A 70 4.12 40.90 -3.25
C GLY A 70 3.13 41.99 -2.80
N LYS A 71 1.85 41.65 -2.55
CA LYS A 71 0.78 42.61 -2.22
C LYS A 71 0.77 43.12 -0.77
N SER A 72 1.76 42.78 0.02
CA SER A 72 1.76 43.04 1.45
C SER A 72 2.82 44.05 1.88
N GLY A 73 2.48 44.91 2.85
CA GLY A 73 3.36 45.97 3.39
C GLY A 73 4.69 45.47 3.97
N VAL A 74 5.55 46.42 4.38
CA VAL A 74 6.97 46.25 4.72
C VAL A 74 7.31 45.05 5.63
N LEU A 75 6.40 44.62 6.51
CA LEU A 75 6.55 43.46 7.42
C LEU A 75 6.44 42.08 6.75
N ARG A 76 5.96 41.96 5.50
CA ARG A 76 5.78 40.69 4.77
C ARG A 76 6.80 40.48 3.64
N ARG A 77 7.94 41.17 3.68
CA ARG A 77 9.12 40.90 2.82
C ARG A 77 9.97 39.72 3.28
N ILE A 78 9.75 39.23 4.50
CA ILE A 78 10.45 38.06 5.04
C ILE A 78 9.67 36.80 4.60
N PRO A 79 10.34 35.79 4.01
CA PRO A 79 9.67 34.55 3.63
C PRO A 79 9.09 33.84 4.86
N PRO A 80 7.90 33.23 4.77
CA PRO A 80 7.39 32.35 5.81
C PRO A 80 8.39 31.23 6.13
N GLN A 81 8.39 30.74 7.36
CA GLN A 81 9.25 29.64 7.75
C GLN A 81 8.89 28.38 6.95
N ARG A 82 9.90 27.68 6.44
CA ARG A 82 9.69 26.42 5.73
C ARG A 82 9.34 25.29 6.71
N ASP A 83 8.27 24.55 6.42
CA ASP A 83 7.81 23.41 7.21
C ASP A 83 7.53 22.25 6.26
N LEU A 84 8.31 21.17 6.38
CA LEU A 84 8.25 20.04 5.45
C LEU A 84 6.96 19.21 5.62
N GLU A 85 6.39 19.18 6.82
CA GLU A 85 5.14 18.46 7.07
C GLU A 85 3.98 19.20 6.43
N LEU A 86 3.91 20.52 6.61
CA LEU A 86 2.90 21.35 5.98
C LEU A 86 3.07 21.43 4.46
N GLU A 87 4.30 21.43 3.94
CA GLU A 87 4.56 21.31 2.50
C GLU A 87 3.95 20.02 1.94
N ALA A 88 4.16 18.87 2.59
CA ALA A 88 3.61 17.59 2.15
C ALA A 88 2.07 17.59 2.19
N LEU A 89 1.44 18.22 3.19
CA LEU A 89 -0.02 18.37 3.24
C LEU A 89 -0.54 19.32 2.16
N VAL A 90 0.18 20.39 1.85
CA VAL A 90 -0.17 21.28 0.73
C VAL A 90 -0.06 20.56 -0.61
N GLU A 91 0.91 19.66 -0.79
CA GLU A 91 0.98 18.83 -1.99
C GLU A 91 -0.24 17.92 -2.17
N ILE A 92 -0.86 17.46 -1.08
CA ILE A 92 -2.13 16.72 -1.13
C ILE A 92 -3.26 17.63 -1.60
N LEU A 93 -3.36 18.84 -1.04
CA LEU A 93 -4.37 19.84 -1.44
C LEU A 93 -4.22 20.25 -2.91
N ASP A 94 -3.00 20.30 -3.42
CA ASP A 94 -2.67 20.57 -4.83
C ASP A 94 -2.88 19.35 -5.74
N GLY A 95 -3.20 18.16 -5.21
CA GLY A 95 -3.35 16.93 -5.98
C GLY A 95 -2.04 16.33 -6.51
N LYS A 96 -0.88 16.76 -5.99
CA LYS A 96 0.45 16.26 -6.39
C LYS A 96 0.82 14.98 -5.66
N ARG A 97 0.27 14.76 -4.47
CA ARG A 97 0.60 13.64 -3.58
C ARG A 97 -0.63 12.79 -3.31
N LEU A 98 -0.52 11.49 -3.59
CA LEU A 98 -1.62 10.53 -3.43
C LEU A 98 -1.77 10.10 -1.97
N VAL A 99 -3.00 10.14 -1.45
CA VAL A 99 -3.30 9.67 -0.09
C VAL A 99 -3.66 8.19 -0.12
N HIS A 100 -2.88 7.38 0.61
CA HIS A 100 -3.20 5.99 0.89
C HIS A 100 -3.57 5.85 2.36
N CYS A 101 -4.80 5.45 2.67
CA CYS A 101 -5.32 5.53 4.03
C CYS A 101 -5.64 4.14 4.59
N HIS A 102 -4.91 3.71 5.63
CA HIS A 102 -5.26 2.51 6.39
C HIS A 102 -6.61 2.71 7.08
N SER A 103 -7.57 1.83 6.80
CA SER A 103 -8.86 1.80 7.48
C SER A 103 -9.44 0.38 7.44
N TYR A 104 -10.16 -0.02 8.48
CA TYR A 104 -10.90 -1.28 8.48
C TYR A 104 -12.40 -1.06 8.36
N ARG A 105 -12.93 -0.16 9.20
CA ARG A 105 -14.37 -0.03 9.42
C ARG A 105 -15.07 0.99 8.53
N GLN A 106 -16.34 0.76 8.26
CA GLN A 106 -17.15 1.66 7.41
C GLN A 106 -17.24 3.09 7.95
N ASP A 107 -17.37 3.26 9.27
CA ASP A 107 -17.54 4.58 9.90
C ASP A 107 -16.29 5.46 9.71
N GLU A 108 -15.12 4.86 9.75
CA GLU A 108 -13.84 5.55 9.57
C GLU A 108 -13.57 5.86 8.09
N ILE A 109 -13.98 4.97 7.18
CA ILE A 109 -13.97 5.23 5.74
C ILE A 109 -14.83 6.46 5.44
N LEU A 110 -16.08 6.48 5.92
CA LEU A 110 -17.01 7.59 5.72
C LEU A 110 -16.50 8.91 6.30
N MET A 111 -15.93 8.87 7.51
CA MET A 111 -15.31 10.04 8.13
C MET A 111 -14.18 10.59 7.27
N MET A 112 -13.27 9.74 6.80
CA MET A 112 -12.13 10.19 6.00
C MET A 112 -12.55 10.71 4.63
N VAL A 113 -13.57 10.11 3.99
CA VAL A 113 -14.17 10.64 2.75
C VAL A 113 -14.70 12.06 2.98
N ARG A 114 -15.45 12.30 4.06
CA ARG A 114 -15.96 13.64 4.41
C ARG A 114 -14.83 14.66 4.63
N ILE A 115 -13.75 14.27 5.30
CA ILE A 115 -12.57 15.13 5.44
C ILE A 115 -12.01 15.48 4.05
N ALA A 116 -11.86 14.48 3.18
CA ALA A 116 -11.34 14.70 1.84
C ALA A 116 -12.22 15.68 1.03
N GLU A 117 -13.54 15.56 1.14
CA GLU A 117 -14.52 16.47 0.54
C GLU A 117 -14.43 17.90 1.12
N ASP A 118 -14.38 18.04 2.44
CA ASP A 118 -14.28 19.34 3.13
C ASP A 118 -13.03 20.13 2.71
N PHE A 119 -11.92 19.41 2.51
CA PHE A 119 -10.65 20.02 2.12
C PHE A 119 -10.39 20.04 0.61
N GLY A 120 -11.21 19.35 -0.18
CA GLY A 120 -11.16 19.33 -1.64
C GLY A 120 -10.02 18.48 -2.21
N PHE A 121 -9.63 17.39 -1.55
CA PHE A 121 -8.65 16.44 -2.06
C PHE A 121 -9.26 15.06 -2.30
N ARG A 122 -8.56 14.20 -3.04
CA ARG A 122 -8.99 12.82 -3.29
C ARG A 122 -8.15 11.82 -2.52
N ILE A 123 -8.78 10.73 -2.11
CA ILE A 123 -8.11 9.58 -1.52
C ILE A 123 -7.82 8.62 -2.66
N ALA A 124 -6.55 8.28 -2.88
CA ALA A 124 -6.17 7.38 -3.96
C ALA A 124 -6.62 5.95 -3.63
N THR A 125 -6.36 5.49 -2.41
CA THR A 125 -6.71 4.12 -2.01
C THR A 125 -6.89 4.00 -0.50
N PHE A 126 -7.97 3.37 -0.08
CA PHE A 126 -8.05 2.84 1.29
C PHE A 126 -7.37 1.47 1.36
N GLN A 127 -6.64 1.23 2.45
CA GLN A 127 -5.89 0.00 2.69
C GLN A 127 -6.54 -0.81 3.82
N HIS A 128 -6.53 -2.12 3.66
CA HIS A 128 -7.23 -3.17 4.42
C HIS A 128 -8.74 -3.23 4.19
N VAL A 129 -9.47 -2.14 4.40
CA VAL A 129 -10.86 -1.90 3.98
C VAL A 129 -11.80 -3.10 4.21
N LEU A 130 -11.67 -3.78 5.35
CA LEU A 130 -12.34 -5.07 5.59
C LEU A 130 -13.86 -4.96 5.68
N GLU A 131 -14.40 -3.78 6.00
CA GLU A 131 -15.83 -3.46 5.94
C GLU A 131 -16.20 -2.60 4.71
N GLY A 132 -15.33 -2.53 3.70
CA GLY A 132 -15.52 -1.73 2.50
C GLY A 132 -16.77 -2.09 1.70
N TYR A 133 -17.14 -3.38 1.67
CA TYR A 133 -18.38 -3.88 1.06
C TYR A 133 -19.64 -3.17 1.56
N LYS A 134 -19.65 -2.60 2.76
CA LYS A 134 -20.80 -1.88 3.33
C LYS A 134 -20.92 -0.45 2.81
N VAL A 135 -19.85 0.10 2.23
CA VAL A 135 -19.74 1.50 1.77
C VAL A 135 -19.12 1.59 0.37
N ALA A 136 -19.21 0.52 -0.41
CA ALA A 136 -18.60 0.41 -1.73
C ALA A 136 -19.11 1.49 -2.70
N GLU A 137 -20.40 1.82 -2.64
CA GLU A 137 -21.01 2.89 -3.45
C GLU A 137 -20.33 4.24 -3.18
N ILE A 138 -20.11 4.58 -1.91
CA ILE A 138 -19.43 5.83 -1.52
C ILE A 138 -17.97 5.84 -1.98
N LEU A 139 -17.27 4.69 -1.93
CA LEU A 139 -15.91 4.57 -2.45
C LEU A 139 -15.86 4.81 -3.97
N ALA A 140 -16.80 4.22 -4.70
CA ALA A 140 -16.92 4.37 -6.15
C ALA A 140 -17.25 5.82 -6.54
N GLU A 141 -18.20 6.46 -5.84
CA GLU A 141 -18.57 7.87 -6.05
C GLU A 141 -17.41 8.83 -5.78
N HIS A 142 -16.66 8.63 -4.70
CA HIS A 142 -15.46 9.41 -4.39
C HIS A 142 -14.31 9.15 -5.38
N GLY A 143 -14.32 7.99 -6.04
CA GLY A 143 -13.26 7.53 -6.93
C GLY A 143 -12.03 6.99 -6.18
N ALA A 144 -12.20 6.53 -4.94
CA ALA A 144 -11.12 5.89 -4.19
C ALA A 144 -11.01 4.39 -4.51
N GLY A 145 -9.78 3.91 -4.67
CA GLY A 145 -9.52 2.48 -4.71
C GLY A 145 -9.65 1.81 -3.34
N ALA A 146 -9.78 0.48 -3.34
CA ALA A 146 -9.76 -0.33 -2.13
C ALA A 146 -8.71 -1.44 -2.24
N SER A 147 -7.77 -1.51 -1.31
CA SER A 147 -6.79 -2.60 -1.23
C SER A 147 -7.08 -3.42 0.03
N THR A 148 -7.57 -4.65 -0.12
CA THR A 148 -8.10 -5.45 0.99
C THR A 148 -7.37 -6.78 1.19
N PHE A 149 -7.75 -7.51 2.25
CA PHE A 149 -7.31 -8.88 2.50
C PHE A 149 -8.38 -9.87 2.06
N THR A 150 -7.95 -11.08 1.70
CA THR A 150 -8.87 -12.16 1.31
C THR A 150 -9.33 -13.02 2.46
N ASP A 151 -8.54 -13.15 3.53
CA ASP A 151 -8.79 -14.03 4.69
C ASP A 151 -7.98 -13.69 5.96
N TRP A 152 -7.34 -12.52 6.01
CA TRP A 152 -6.63 -12.07 7.22
C TRP A 152 -7.48 -11.10 8.04
N TRP A 153 -8.19 -11.62 9.05
CA TRP A 153 -9.08 -10.85 9.94
C TRP A 153 -9.40 -11.61 11.24
N ALA A 154 -10.37 -11.13 12.02
CA ALA A 154 -10.78 -11.67 13.33
C ALA A 154 -9.68 -11.66 14.43
N TYR A 155 -8.65 -10.82 14.29
CA TYR A 155 -7.60 -10.63 15.30
C TYR A 155 -7.76 -9.34 16.13
N LYS A 156 -8.69 -8.45 15.75
CA LYS A 156 -9.09 -7.22 16.47
C LYS A 156 -10.59 -7.03 16.37
N TYR A 157 -11.15 -6.17 17.22
CA TYR A 157 -12.57 -5.86 17.20
C TYR A 157 -12.98 -5.17 15.90
N GLU A 158 -12.18 -4.24 15.39
CA GLU A 158 -12.40 -3.54 14.11
C GLU A 158 -12.38 -4.43 12.85
N VAL A 159 -12.04 -5.72 12.97
CA VAL A 159 -11.95 -6.66 11.84
C VAL A 159 -12.88 -7.87 11.99
N MET A 160 -13.85 -7.83 12.90
CA MET A 160 -14.72 -8.98 13.20
C MET A 160 -15.78 -9.25 12.13
N GLU A 161 -16.24 -8.22 11.42
CA GLU A 161 -17.28 -8.38 10.37
C GLU A 161 -16.69 -8.47 8.96
N ALA A 162 -15.39 -8.76 8.86
CA ALA A 162 -14.72 -9.04 7.61
C ALA A 162 -15.26 -10.32 6.97
N ILE A 163 -15.42 -10.30 5.65
CA ILE A 163 -15.91 -11.43 4.87
C ILE A 163 -15.03 -11.67 3.64
N PRO A 164 -14.88 -12.92 3.16
CA PRO A 164 -14.04 -13.20 1.98
C PRO A 164 -14.60 -12.64 0.67
N TYR A 165 -15.89 -12.29 0.67
CA TYR A 165 -16.57 -11.67 -0.47
C TYR A 165 -16.25 -10.18 -0.62
N ASN A 166 -15.62 -9.54 0.37
CA ASN A 166 -15.44 -8.08 0.44
C ASN A 166 -14.85 -7.50 -0.85
N GLY A 167 -13.73 -8.06 -1.30
CA GLY A 167 -13.06 -7.55 -2.50
C GLY A 167 -13.90 -7.69 -3.78
N ALA A 168 -14.62 -8.80 -3.92
CA ALA A 168 -15.45 -9.05 -5.09
C ALA A 168 -16.70 -8.14 -5.13
N LEU A 169 -17.35 -7.94 -3.98
CA LEU A 169 -18.50 -7.03 -3.86
C LEU A 169 -18.12 -5.59 -4.19
N MET A 170 -16.94 -5.13 -3.73
CA MET A 170 -16.44 -3.79 -4.08
C MET A 170 -16.13 -3.66 -5.58
N GLN A 171 -15.48 -4.67 -6.17
CA GLN A 171 -15.18 -4.70 -7.61
C GLN A 171 -16.46 -4.67 -8.46
N GLU A 172 -17.50 -5.41 -8.08
CA GLU A 172 -18.79 -5.47 -8.79
C GLU A 172 -19.50 -4.10 -8.82
N ILE A 173 -19.35 -3.31 -7.76
CA ILE A 173 -19.90 -1.94 -7.65
C ILE A 173 -19.04 -0.91 -8.42
N GLY A 174 -17.89 -1.32 -8.95
CA GLY A 174 -17.00 -0.47 -9.75
C GLY A 174 -15.87 0.19 -8.95
N VAL A 175 -15.64 -0.21 -7.70
CA VAL A 175 -14.46 0.21 -6.95
C VAL A 175 -13.24 -0.52 -7.51
N VAL A 176 -12.19 0.22 -7.90
CA VAL A 176 -10.91 -0.39 -8.30
C VAL A 176 -10.33 -1.13 -7.10
N THR A 177 -10.45 -2.45 -7.08
CA THR A 177 -10.18 -3.26 -5.89
C THR A 177 -8.96 -4.15 -6.07
N SER A 178 -8.05 -4.15 -5.10
CA SER A 178 -6.85 -4.99 -5.11
C SER A 178 -6.73 -5.83 -3.84
N TYR A 179 -5.89 -6.85 -3.88
CA TYR A 179 -5.46 -7.57 -2.68
C TYR A 179 -4.03 -7.22 -2.31
N ASN A 180 -3.77 -7.10 -1.02
CA ASN A 180 -2.43 -6.99 -0.46
C ASN A 180 -2.24 -8.03 0.65
N SER A 181 -1.00 -8.28 1.07
CA SER A 181 -0.69 -9.29 2.09
C SER A 181 -0.27 -8.72 3.44
N ASP A 182 0.18 -7.46 3.48
CA ASP A 182 0.90 -6.84 4.61
C ASP A 182 2.01 -7.75 5.20
N SER A 183 2.59 -8.61 4.36
CA SER A 183 3.51 -9.66 4.76
C SER A 183 4.51 -9.94 3.64
N SER A 184 5.80 -9.86 3.97
CA SER A 184 6.90 -10.17 3.06
C SER A 184 6.86 -11.61 2.54
N GLU A 185 6.35 -12.52 3.36
CA GLU A 185 6.26 -13.94 3.02
C GLU A 185 5.09 -14.21 2.08
N LEU A 186 3.90 -13.73 2.44
CA LEU A 186 2.67 -13.95 1.67
C LEU A 186 2.65 -13.10 0.38
N ALA A 187 3.37 -11.99 0.32
CA ALA A 187 3.53 -11.18 -0.91
C ALA A 187 4.05 -12.00 -2.10
N ARG A 188 4.76 -13.11 -1.84
CA ARG A 188 5.27 -14.03 -2.87
C ARG A 188 4.23 -15.00 -3.40
N ARG A 189 3.02 -14.96 -2.85
CA ARG A 189 1.90 -15.88 -3.12
C ARG A 189 0.60 -15.12 -3.43
N MET A 190 0.68 -13.88 -3.88
CA MET A 190 -0.52 -13.09 -4.22
C MET A 190 -1.40 -13.76 -5.30
N ASN A 191 -0.83 -14.63 -6.13
CA ASN A 191 -1.60 -15.45 -7.07
C ASN A 191 -2.60 -16.40 -6.37
N THR A 192 -2.28 -16.92 -5.18
CA THR A 192 -3.23 -17.73 -4.40
C THR A 192 -4.27 -16.85 -3.71
N GLU A 193 -3.93 -15.62 -3.36
CA GLU A 193 -4.88 -14.64 -2.85
C GLU A 193 -5.91 -14.27 -3.94
N ALA A 194 -5.45 -14.01 -5.17
CA ALA A 194 -6.33 -13.81 -6.32
C ALA A 194 -7.29 -14.99 -6.55
N ALA A 195 -6.82 -16.23 -6.41
CA ALA A 195 -7.67 -17.42 -6.58
C ALA A 195 -8.85 -17.46 -5.59
N LYS A 196 -8.73 -16.82 -4.42
CA LYS A 196 -9.82 -16.71 -3.44
C LYS A 196 -10.96 -15.82 -3.94
N ALA A 197 -10.69 -14.81 -4.77
CA ALA A 197 -11.76 -14.02 -5.41
C ALA A 197 -12.62 -14.87 -6.34
N VAL A 198 -12.04 -15.85 -7.03
CA VAL A 198 -12.80 -16.80 -7.86
C VAL A 198 -13.65 -17.68 -6.94
N LYS A 199 -13.05 -18.24 -5.88
CA LYS A 199 -13.72 -19.20 -5.00
C LYS A 199 -14.88 -18.59 -4.19
N TYR A 200 -14.66 -17.42 -3.60
CA TYR A 200 -15.65 -16.77 -2.74
C TYR A 200 -16.48 -15.77 -3.54
N GLY A 201 -15.83 -14.90 -4.31
CA GLY A 201 -16.49 -13.82 -5.03
C GLY A 201 -17.14 -14.21 -6.36
N GLY A 202 -16.88 -15.40 -6.89
CA GLY A 202 -17.38 -15.81 -8.21
C GLY A 202 -16.80 -15.00 -9.37
N LEU A 203 -15.73 -14.24 -9.15
CA LEU A 203 -15.09 -13.47 -10.21
C LEU A 203 -14.52 -14.40 -11.28
N SER A 204 -14.45 -13.89 -12.52
CA SER A 204 -13.68 -14.56 -13.57
C SER A 204 -12.21 -14.62 -13.17
N GLN A 205 -11.47 -15.59 -13.71
CA GLN A 205 -10.04 -15.72 -13.45
C GLN A 205 -9.24 -14.48 -13.90
N GLU A 206 -9.70 -13.81 -14.95
CA GLU A 206 -9.11 -12.57 -15.44
C GLU A 206 -9.29 -11.44 -14.42
N GLU A 207 -10.51 -11.22 -13.94
CA GLU A 207 -10.80 -10.19 -12.92
C GLU A 207 -10.07 -10.47 -11.61
N ALA A 208 -10.01 -11.74 -11.20
CA ALA A 208 -9.23 -12.15 -10.05
C ALA A 208 -7.74 -11.83 -10.21
N LEU A 209 -7.15 -12.07 -11.39
CA LEU A 209 -5.74 -11.75 -11.63
C LEU A 209 -5.49 -10.23 -11.64
N LYS A 210 -6.43 -9.42 -12.15
CA LYS A 210 -6.35 -7.95 -12.09
C LYS A 210 -6.22 -7.43 -10.65
N MET A 211 -6.86 -8.07 -9.67
CA MET A 211 -6.77 -7.68 -8.26
C MET A 211 -5.35 -7.72 -7.68
N VAL A 212 -4.42 -8.44 -8.32
CA VAL A 212 -3.01 -8.53 -7.89
C VAL A 212 -2.02 -8.06 -8.96
N THR A 213 -2.52 -7.44 -10.04
CA THR A 213 -1.70 -6.95 -11.16
C THR A 213 -2.13 -5.53 -11.56
N LEU A 214 -3.16 -5.40 -12.40
CA LEU A 214 -3.58 -4.12 -12.96
C LEU A 214 -4.20 -3.18 -11.92
N ASN A 215 -5.08 -3.68 -11.05
CA ASN A 215 -5.79 -2.84 -10.08
C ASN A 215 -4.84 -2.17 -9.06
N PRO A 216 -3.84 -2.85 -8.46
CA PRO A 216 -2.86 -2.16 -7.64
C PRO A 216 -1.98 -1.18 -8.44
N ALA A 217 -1.70 -1.45 -9.73
CA ALA A 217 -0.99 -0.48 -10.58
C ALA A 217 -1.79 0.81 -10.79
N ILE A 218 -3.10 0.71 -11.04
CA ILE A 218 -4.02 1.86 -11.14
C ILE A 218 -4.05 2.64 -9.82
N GLN A 219 -4.17 1.94 -8.70
CA GLN A 219 -4.20 2.53 -7.35
C GLN A 219 -2.92 3.30 -7.00
N LEU A 220 -1.77 2.87 -7.55
CA LEU A 220 -0.47 3.50 -7.37
C LEU A 220 -0.16 4.56 -8.45
N GLY A 221 -1.02 4.72 -9.47
CA GLY A 221 -0.80 5.65 -10.58
C GLY A 221 0.38 5.25 -11.48
N ILE A 222 0.60 3.94 -11.66
CA ILE A 222 1.70 3.38 -12.46
C ILE A 222 1.22 2.40 -13.54
N ASP A 223 -0.08 2.33 -13.78
CA ASP A 223 -0.70 1.44 -14.76
C ASP A 223 -0.32 1.76 -16.21
N GLU A 224 0.24 2.95 -16.49
CA GLU A 224 0.86 3.27 -17.78
C GLU A 224 2.04 2.34 -18.10
N TRP A 225 2.77 1.88 -17.07
CA TRP A 225 4.02 1.13 -17.23
C TRP A 225 3.93 -0.32 -16.82
N VAL A 226 3.07 -0.70 -15.86
CA VAL A 226 3.00 -2.07 -15.32
C VAL A 226 1.57 -2.57 -15.13
N GLY A 227 1.42 -3.83 -14.73
CA GLY A 227 0.14 -4.42 -14.34
C GLY A 227 -0.63 -5.13 -15.46
N SER A 228 -0.20 -5.00 -16.72
CA SER A 228 -0.74 -5.76 -17.86
C SER A 228 0.32 -6.02 -18.92
N LEU A 229 0.09 -7.01 -19.79
CA LEU A 229 0.97 -7.33 -20.91
C LEU A 229 0.48 -6.60 -22.17
N GLU A 230 0.90 -5.35 -22.31
CA GLU A 230 0.54 -4.47 -23.43
C GLU A 230 1.79 -3.85 -24.05
N LYS A 231 1.73 -3.53 -25.35
CA LYS A 231 2.84 -2.89 -26.04
C LYS A 231 3.14 -1.53 -25.42
N GLY A 232 4.39 -1.32 -25.02
CA GLY A 232 4.87 -0.05 -24.43
C GLY A 232 5.06 -0.12 -22.91
N LYS A 233 4.53 -1.14 -22.25
CA LYS A 233 4.73 -1.40 -20.81
C LYS A 233 6.07 -2.09 -20.54
N ASP A 234 6.49 -2.01 -19.29
CA ASP A 234 7.68 -2.69 -18.78
C ASP A 234 7.52 -4.21 -18.97
N ALA A 235 8.61 -4.87 -19.34
CA ALA A 235 8.62 -6.32 -19.58
C ALA A 235 8.72 -7.10 -18.25
N ASP A 236 7.69 -6.91 -17.42
CA ASP A 236 7.50 -7.50 -16.11
C ASP A 236 6.49 -8.65 -16.20
N PHE A 237 6.97 -9.89 -16.19
CA PHE A 237 6.11 -11.06 -16.35
C PHE A 237 6.67 -12.31 -15.67
N VAL A 238 5.78 -13.28 -15.48
CA VAL A 238 6.10 -14.56 -14.85
C VAL A 238 5.69 -15.68 -15.79
N ILE A 239 6.59 -16.66 -15.95
CA ILE A 239 6.28 -17.92 -16.63
C ILE A 239 5.88 -18.93 -15.55
N TRP A 240 4.66 -19.43 -15.66
CA TRP A 240 4.09 -20.42 -14.75
C TRP A 240 4.01 -21.78 -15.44
N SER A 241 4.19 -22.85 -14.66
CA SER A 241 4.07 -24.22 -15.15
C SER A 241 2.64 -24.63 -15.56
N ASP A 242 1.65 -23.88 -15.07
CA ASP A 242 0.21 -24.06 -15.30
C ASP A 242 -0.51 -22.73 -15.02
N ASN A 243 -1.83 -22.72 -15.01
CA ASN A 243 -2.65 -21.58 -14.64
C ASN A 243 -2.20 -20.96 -13.29
N PRO A 244 -1.86 -19.66 -13.23
CA PRO A 244 -1.30 -19.03 -12.03
C PRO A 244 -2.23 -19.05 -10.81
N LEU A 245 -3.55 -19.21 -11.00
CA LEU A 245 -4.51 -19.30 -9.89
C LEU A 245 -4.63 -20.72 -9.32
N SER A 246 -3.98 -21.71 -9.94
CA SER A 246 -3.91 -23.08 -9.41
C SER A 246 -2.94 -23.16 -8.25
N THR A 247 -3.30 -23.89 -7.19
CA THR A 247 -2.39 -24.19 -6.08
C THR A 247 -1.25 -25.12 -6.49
N TYR A 248 -1.36 -25.81 -7.63
CA TYR A 248 -0.31 -26.65 -8.20
C TYR A 248 0.65 -25.88 -9.10
N ALA A 249 0.33 -24.64 -9.47
CA ALA A 249 1.18 -23.85 -10.35
C ALA A 249 2.49 -23.45 -9.65
N VAL A 250 3.58 -23.57 -10.40
CA VAL A 250 4.92 -23.22 -9.95
C VAL A 250 5.44 -22.09 -10.82
N CYS A 251 5.97 -21.05 -10.19
CA CYS A 251 6.71 -20.00 -10.89
C CYS A 251 8.01 -20.61 -11.41
N GLU A 252 8.17 -20.65 -12.73
CA GLU A 252 9.35 -21.18 -13.38
C GLU A 252 10.37 -20.07 -13.65
N HIS A 253 9.90 -18.91 -14.12
CA HIS A 253 10.72 -17.74 -14.41
C HIS A 253 10.05 -16.46 -13.95
N THR A 254 10.84 -15.49 -13.49
CA THR A 254 10.38 -14.10 -13.25
C THR A 254 11.28 -13.15 -14.02
N TRP A 255 10.66 -12.30 -14.82
CA TRP A 255 11.28 -11.27 -15.61
C TRP A 255 10.85 -9.91 -15.08
N ILE A 256 11.82 -9.00 -14.90
CA ILE A 256 11.59 -7.61 -14.47
C ILE A 256 12.45 -6.72 -15.37
N ASP A 257 11.87 -5.69 -15.96
CA ASP A 257 12.49 -4.82 -16.96
C ASP A 257 13.12 -5.61 -18.13
N GLY A 258 12.52 -6.74 -18.50
CA GLY A 258 13.07 -7.63 -19.54
C GLY A 258 14.32 -8.41 -19.14
N LYS A 259 14.72 -8.40 -17.86
CA LYS A 259 15.82 -9.19 -17.31
C LYS A 259 15.30 -10.37 -16.50
N GLU A 260 15.88 -11.55 -16.69
CA GLU A 260 15.54 -12.74 -15.91
C GLU A 260 16.10 -12.63 -14.48
N TYR A 261 15.22 -12.40 -13.50
CA TYR A 261 15.57 -12.31 -12.08
C TYR A 261 15.49 -13.65 -11.36
N PHE A 262 14.55 -14.49 -11.78
CA PHE A 262 14.36 -15.82 -11.21
C PHE A 262 14.24 -16.86 -12.31
N ASN A 263 14.85 -18.01 -12.06
CA ASN A 263 14.74 -19.22 -12.88
C ASN A 263 14.85 -20.42 -11.94
N ILE A 264 13.83 -21.27 -11.93
CA ILE A 264 13.73 -22.38 -10.98
C ILE A 264 14.89 -23.39 -11.09
N VAL A 265 15.44 -23.59 -12.30
CA VAL A 265 16.57 -24.50 -12.51
C VAL A 265 17.85 -23.90 -11.92
N LYS A 266 18.12 -22.61 -12.19
CA LYS A 266 19.28 -21.90 -11.63
C LYS A 266 19.18 -21.79 -10.10
N ASP A 267 18.00 -21.53 -9.57
CA ASP A 267 17.75 -21.47 -8.12
C ASP A 267 18.04 -22.82 -7.44
N ARG A 268 17.58 -23.93 -8.00
CA ARG A 268 17.87 -25.28 -7.48
C ARG A 268 19.37 -25.58 -7.45
N GLN A 269 20.15 -25.10 -8.44
CA GLN A 269 21.60 -25.25 -8.46
C GLN A 269 22.25 -24.40 -7.37
N ARG A 270 21.90 -23.11 -7.28
CA ARG A 270 22.42 -22.19 -6.26
C ARG A 270 22.14 -22.66 -4.83
N ARG A 271 20.97 -23.23 -4.55
CA ARG A 271 20.66 -23.78 -3.22
C ARG A 271 21.61 -24.90 -2.82
N LYS A 272 21.95 -25.80 -3.75
CA LYS A 272 22.93 -26.87 -3.49
C LYS A 272 24.33 -26.30 -3.24
N GLU A 273 24.71 -25.25 -3.95
CA GLU A 273 25.99 -24.56 -3.76
C GLU A 273 26.04 -23.85 -2.40
N MET A 274 25.00 -23.09 -2.04
CA MET A 274 24.89 -22.43 -0.73
C MET A 274 24.89 -23.43 0.43
N GLU A 275 24.23 -24.58 0.27
CA GLU A 275 24.26 -25.64 1.30
C GLU A 275 25.67 -26.22 1.47
N ARG A 276 26.39 -26.46 0.37
CA ARG A 276 27.79 -26.91 0.41
C ARG A 276 28.68 -25.86 1.07
N GLU A 277 28.56 -24.59 0.68
CA GLU A 277 29.32 -23.48 1.25
C GLU A 277 29.04 -23.32 2.74
N ARG A 278 27.77 -23.34 3.15
CA ARG A 278 27.36 -23.30 4.55
C ARG A 278 28.01 -24.43 5.35
N ASN A 279 27.98 -25.66 4.84
CA ASN A 279 28.60 -26.81 5.52
C ASN A 279 30.12 -26.65 5.64
N LEU A 280 30.79 -26.14 4.61
CA LEU A 280 32.23 -25.84 4.65
C LEU A 280 32.56 -24.75 5.68
N LEU A 281 31.76 -23.69 5.76
CA LEU A 281 31.94 -22.62 6.74
C LEU A 281 31.73 -23.12 8.18
N ILE A 282 30.70 -23.95 8.41
CA ILE A 282 30.47 -24.58 9.72
C ILE A 282 31.66 -25.46 10.12
N GLN A 283 32.18 -26.29 9.21
CA GLN A 283 33.35 -27.12 9.47
C GLN A 283 34.59 -26.28 9.80
N LYS A 284 34.82 -25.18 9.07
CA LYS A 284 35.93 -24.24 9.36
C LYS A 284 35.81 -23.66 10.77
N ILE A 285 34.63 -23.17 11.15
CA ILE A 285 34.37 -22.61 12.49
C ILE A 285 34.64 -23.64 13.59
N LEU A 286 34.16 -24.88 13.42
CA LEU A 286 34.40 -25.96 14.38
C LEU A 286 35.90 -26.26 14.51
N SER A 287 36.61 -26.39 13.38
CA SER A 287 38.05 -26.67 13.38
C SER A 287 38.91 -25.54 13.96
N SER A 288 38.52 -24.27 13.78
CA SER A 288 39.25 -23.14 14.38
C SER A 288 39.01 -23.04 15.88
N SER A 289 37.82 -23.39 16.36
CA SER A 289 37.51 -23.40 17.80
C SER A 289 38.20 -24.52 18.57
N GLU A 290 38.58 -25.61 17.89
CA GLU A 290 39.41 -26.68 18.46
C GLU A 290 40.90 -26.32 18.48
N ALA A 291 41.37 -25.42 17.60
CA ALA A 291 42.76 -24.98 17.53
C ALA A 291 43.13 -23.86 18.53
N GLU A 292 42.13 -23.19 19.12
CA GLU A 292 42.29 -22.16 20.16
C GLU A 292 42.24 -22.72 21.61
N LYS A 293 42.08 -24.04 21.78
CA LYS A 293 42.17 -24.76 23.07
C LYS A 293 43.48 -25.52 23.19
#